data_AF-A0A7S9LQQ9-F1
#
_entry.id   AF-A0A7S9LQQ9-F1
#
_cell.length_a   1.000
_cell.length_b   1.000
_cell.length_c   1.000
_cell.angle_alpha   90.00
_cell.angle_beta   90.00
_cell.angle_gamma   90.00
#
_symmetry.space_group_name_H-M   'P 1'
#
loop_
_entity.id
_entity.type
_entity.pdbx_description
1 polymer ?
#
loop_
_entity_poly.entity_id
_entity_poly.type
_entity_poly.pdbx_seq_one_letter_code
_entity_poly.pdbx_strand_id
1 'polypeptide(L)'
;MGVQPRRRQFSAPLQTLAPRRSRLAPGSAPRPRWPCLPGGHHVIERLGLRALHAFEPERAHGLALAALRAGLAPKPGPITSPRLATSVAGIDLPNPLGLAAGFDKNAVAINPLLRTGLGFVEVGAATPRPQPGNPKPRLFRLTGDRAVINRFGFNNEGVEAIAARLAARREQGVLGLNLGANKDSADRAADFADVLQKSGELVDFVTVNVSSPNTEKLRDLQGAEALSRLLSGVMEARDGLAKPPKVFLKIAPDLDTSELAELCSVAEAAGIDAIVATNTTLGREGLTDPQANEAGGLSGAPLFEGSTAVLREVRGLTGGRIPLIGVGGIGSGAQAYAKVRAGASAVQLYSALVYEGLGLVPRILTELETLLERDGFATVTDAVGVDA
;
A
#
# COMPACT_ATOMS: atom_id res chain seq x y z
N MET A 1 62.21 64.05 19.35
CA MET A 1 62.48 62.95 20.29
C MET A 1 61.22 62.09 20.33
N GLY A 2 61.15 60.80 20.09
CA GLY A 2 62.10 59.77 19.70
C GLY A 2 61.29 58.59 19.10
N VAL A 3 61.81 57.99 18.02
CA VAL A 3 62.20 56.56 17.94
C VAL A 3 61.05 55.59 17.56
N GLN A 4 61.15 55.03 16.34
CA GLN A 4 60.47 53.80 15.89
C GLN A 4 60.97 52.57 16.68
N PRO A 5 60.33 51.39 16.55
CA PRO A 5 60.85 50.47 15.54
C PRO A 5 59.80 49.60 14.81
N ARG A 6 60.20 49.20 13.61
CA ARG A 6 59.62 48.15 12.75
C ARG A 6 59.65 46.77 13.41
N ARG A 7 58.67 45.91 13.09
CA ARG A 7 58.94 44.49 12.74
C ARG A 7 57.99 44.00 11.64
N ARG A 8 58.60 43.32 10.66
CA ARG A 8 57.98 42.51 9.60
C ARG A 8 57.56 41.15 10.19
N GLN A 9 56.52 40.50 9.65
CA GLN A 9 56.65 39.18 9.01
C GLN A 9 55.34 38.69 8.36
N PHE A 10 55.57 38.00 7.24
CA PHE A 10 54.72 37.15 6.40
C PHE A 10 53.64 36.34 7.14
N SER A 11 52.48 36.11 6.50
CA SER A 11 52.12 34.80 5.89
C SER A 11 50.67 34.72 5.36
N ALA A 12 50.57 34.17 4.14
CA ALA A 12 49.49 33.40 3.49
C ALA A 12 48.01 33.87 3.45
N PRO A 13 47.33 33.73 2.29
CA PRO A 13 45.89 33.96 2.16
C PRO A 13 45.08 32.77 2.68
N LEU A 14 44.05 33.05 3.50
CA LEU A 14 43.02 32.10 3.87
C LEU A 14 42.12 31.83 2.65
N GLN A 15 42.40 30.72 1.98
CA GLN A 15 41.52 30.13 0.98
C GLN A 15 40.20 29.70 1.60
N THR A 16 39.13 30.05 0.91
CA THR A 16 37.75 29.57 1.06
C THR A 16 37.68 28.05 1.23
N LEU A 17 37.12 27.60 2.36
CA LEU A 17 36.75 26.20 2.59
C LEU A 17 35.46 25.87 1.80
N ALA A 18 35.63 25.21 0.66
CA ALA A 18 34.56 24.46 0.02
C ALA A 18 34.27 23.17 0.83
N PRO A 19 33.01 22.71 0.91
CA PRO A 19 32.67 21.52 1.68
C PRO A 19 33.23 20.26 1.01
N ARG A 20 34.03 19.50 1.76
CA ARG A 20 34.59 18.21 1.34
C ARG A 20 33.46 17.21 1.03
N ARG A 21 33.28 16.87 -0.25
CA ARG A 21 32.61 15.63 -0.66
C ARG A 21 33.47 14.44 -0.22
N SER A 22 33.01 13.67 0.75
CA SER A 22 33.61 12.38 1.09
C SER A 22 33.28 11.36 -0.01
N ARG A 23 34.29 11.00 -0.80
CA ARG A 23 34.25 9.80 -1.65
C ARG A 23 34.38 8.58 -0.74
N LEU A 24 33.31 7.81 -0.60
CA LEU A 24 33.39 6.45 -0.04
C LEU A 24 33.87 5.51 -1.13
N ALA A 25 34.96 4.78 -0.83
CA ALA A 25 35.47 3.69 -1.66
C ALA A 25 34.48 2.51 -1.67
N PRO A 26 34.45 1.67 -2.73
CA PRO A 26 33.56 0.53 -2.82
C PRO A 26 34.04 -0.58 -1.86
N GLY A 27 33.50 -0.60 -0.65
CA GLY A 27 33.59 -1.74 0.25
C GLY A 27 32.68 -2.86 -0.24
N SER A 28 33.22 -4.07 -0.33
CA SER A 28 32.49 -5.31 -0.60
C SER A 28 31.17 -5.36 0.17
N ALA A 29 30.04 -5.35 -0.56
CA ALA A 29 28.73 -5.48 0.03
C ALA A 29 28.67 -6.79 0.85
N PRO A 30 28.25 -6.76 2.12
CA PRO A 30 28.01 -7.99 2.86
C PRO A 30 26.89 -8.75 2.14
N ARG A 31 27.16 -10.01 1.77
CA ARG A 31 26.11 -10.92 1.27
C ARG A 31 24.99 -10.95 2.30
N PRO A 32 23.71 -10.69 1.95
CA PRO A 32 22.62 -10.88 2.89
C PRO A 32 22.53 -12.37 3.21
N ARG A 33 23.05 -12.74 4.39
CA ARG A 33 22.72 -14.03 5.00
C ARG A 33 21.30 -13.90 5.51
N TRP A 34 20.35 -14.30 4.68
CA TRP A 34 18.99 -14.55 5.12
C TRP A 34 19.06 -15.56 6.25
N PRO A 35 18.58 -15.24 7.47
CA PRO A 35 18.27 -16.30 8.40
C PRO A 35 17.16 -17.10 7.73
N CYS A 36 17.48 -18.31 7.24
CA CYS A 36 16.48 -19.34 7.06
C CYS A 36 15.66 -19.33 8.34
N LEU A 37 14.40 -18.89 8.26
CA LEU A 37 13.53 -18.85 9.43
C LEU A 37 13.56 -20.26 10.03
N PRO A 38 14.12 -20.46 11.23
CA PRO A 38 14.13 -21.78 11.83
C PRO A 38 12.67 -22.23 11.91
N GLY A 39 12.38 -23.48 11.51
CA GLY A 39 11.03 -24.00 11.28
C GLY A 39 10.03 -23.82 12.44
N GLY A 40 10.49 -23.44 13.65
CA GLY A 40 9.65 -23.14 14.82
C GLY A 40 8.74 -21.92 14.69
N HIS A 41 9.16 -20.83 14.03
CA HIS A 41 8.29 -19.64 13.86
C HIS A 41 7.05 -19.94 13.01
N HIS A 42 7.21 -20.84 12.03
CA HIS A 42 6.15 -21.26 11.13
C HIS A 42 5.13 -22.20 11.81
N VAL A 43 5.55 -22.98 12.81
CA VAL A 43 4.63 -23.84 13.59
C VAL A 43 3.75 -23.00 14.51
N ILE A 44 4.33 -22.04 15.24
CA ILE A 44 3.59 -21.15 16.15
C ILE A 44 2.56 -20.33 15.36
N GLU A 45 2.95 -19.75 14.23
CA GLU A 45 2.03 -19.00 13.37
C GLU A 45 0.90 -19.88 12.83
N ARG A 46 1.19 -21.09 12.36
CA ARG A 46 0.15 -22.02 11.90
C ARG A 46 -0.85 -22.41 13.00
N LEU A 47 -0.37 -22.65 14.22
CA LEU A 47 -1.24 -22.91 15.37
C LEU A 47 -2.09 -21.68 15.71
N GLY A 48 -1.48 -20.49 15.70
CA GLY A 48 -2.17 -19.22 15.89
C GLY A 48 -3.26 -18.98 14.85
N LEU A 49 -2.96 -19.21 13.56
CA LEU A 49 -3.94 -19.09 12.48
C LEU A 49 -5.10 -20.07 12.65
N ARG A 50 -4.82 -21.34 12.98
CA ARG A 50 -5.87 -22.33 13.28
C ARG A 50 -6.77 -21.87 14.43
N ALA A 51 -6.19 -21.33 15.50
CA ALA A 51 -6.95 -20.78 16.61
C ALA A 51 -7.80 -19.57 16.20
N LEU A 52 -7.23 -18.63 15.42
CA LEU A 52 -7.95 -17.49 14.88
C LEU A 52 -9.09 -17.91 13.96
N HIS A 53 -8.93 -19.01 13.22
CA HIS A 53 -9.96 -19.53 12.32
C HIS A 53 -11.18 -20.09 13.04
N ALA A 54 -11.06 -20.42 14.33
CA ALA A 54 -12.18 -20.84 15.18
C ALA A 54 -13.07 -19.68 15.67
N PHE A 55 -12.66 -18.42 15.44
CA PHE A 55 -13.47 -17.24 15.75
C PHE A 55 -14.15 -16.68 14.50
N GLU A 56 -15.28 -16.00 14.73
CA GLU A 56 -15.92 -15.13 13.73
C GLU A 56 -14.88 -14.23 13.04
N PRO A 57 -14.92 -14.08 11.71
CA PRO A 57 -13.84 -13.42 10.96
C PRO A 57 -13.46 -12.03 11.47
N GLU A 58 -14.44 -11.19 11.86
CA GLU A 58 -14.16 -9.84 12.36
C GLU A 58 -13.50 -9.87 13.76
N ARG A 59 -13.89 -10.82 14.62
CA ARG A 59 -13.24 -11.01 15.92
C ARG A 59 -11.82 -11.57 15.75
N ALA A 60 -11.64 -12.52 14.84
CA ALA A 60 -10.33 -13.06 14.49
C ALA A 60 -9.38 -11.96 14.01
N HIS A 61 -9.86 -11.04 13.18
CA HIS A 61 -9.08 -9.89 12.71
C HIS A 61 -8.64 -8.98 13.86
N GLY A 62 -9.55 -8.65 14.78
CA GLY A 62 -9.21 -7.88 15.98
C GLY A 62 -8.18 -8.57 16.87
N LEU A 63 -8.30 -9.89 17.05
CA LEU A 63 -7.32 -10.69 17.78
C LEU A 63 -5.96 -10.74 17.08
N ALA A 64 -5.93 -10.81 15.74
CA ALA A 64 -4.69 -10.77 14.96
C ALA A 64 -3.94 -9.45 15.14
N LEU A 65 -4.64 -8.31 15.11
CA LEU A 65 -4.06 -6.99 15.41
C LEU A 65 -3.55 -6.91 16.85
N ALA A 66 -4.29 -7.45 17.82
CA ALA A 66 -3.84 -7.51 19.22
C ALA A 66 -2.58 -8.38 19.38
N ALA A 67 -2.53 -9.55 18.74
CA ALA A 67 -1.37 -10.42 18.75
C ALA A 67 -0.13 -9.77 18.10
N LEU A 68 -0.32 -9.06 16.98
CA LEU A 68 0.71 -8.26 16.34
C LEU A 68 1.30 -7.21 17.29
N ARG A 69 0.43 -6.46 17.97
CA ARG A 69 0.83 -5.42 18.96
C ARG A 69 1.53 -6.03 20.17
N ALA A 70 1.12 -7.22 20.61
CA ALA A 70 1.77 -7.98 21.67
C ALA A 70 3.10 -8.62 21.23
N GLY A 71 3.47 -8.52 19.95
CA GLY A 71 4.72 -9.04 19.42
C GLY A 71 4.71 -10.54 19.14
N LEU A 72 3.54 -11.16 19.02
CA LEU A 72 3.34 -12.60 18.78
C LEU A 72 3.38 -12.98 17.29
N ALA A 73 3.74 -12.05 16.42
CA ALA A 73 3.84 -12.26 14.97
C ALA A 73 5.30 -12.29 14.49
N PRO A 74 5.59 -13.01 13.39
CA PRO A 74 6.89 -12.93 12.73
C PRO A 74 7.24 -11.50 12.33
N LYS A 75 8.43 -11.04 12.73
CA LYS A 75 8.95 -9.71 12.43
C LYS A 75 10.40 -9.82 11.91
N PRO A 76 10.62 -10.37 10.71
CA PRO A 76 11.96 -10.56 10.15
C PRO A 76 12.71 -9.23 9.93
N GLY A 77 12.04 -8.07 10.04
CA GLY A 77 12.57 -6.77 9.65
C GLY A 77 12.42 -6.55 8.14
N PRO A 78 12.99 -5.45 7.60
CA PRO A 78 12.93 -5.17 6.17
C PRO A 78 13.56 -6.30 5.36
N ILE A 79 12.88 -6.69 4.29
CA ILE A 79 13.39 -7.65 3.32
C ILE A 79 13.81 -6.86 2.06
N THR A 80 15.05 -7.02 1.61
CA THR A 80 15.55 -6.29 0.44
C THR A 80 16.67 -7.03 -0.26
N SER A 81 16.77 -6.81 -1.57
CA SER A 81 17.91 -7.17 -2.41
C SER A 81 17.99 -6.19 -3.58
N PRO A 82 19.12 -6.08 -4.29
CA PRO A 82 19.19 -5.26 -5.50
C PRO A 82 18.12 -5.63 -6.55
N ARG A 83 17.74 -6.91 -6.62
CA ARG A 83 16.73 -7.39 -7.57
C ARG A 83 15.30 -7.02 -7.15
N LEU A 84 15.03 -6.93 -5.85
CA LEU A 84 13.71 -6.58 -5.31
C LEU A 84 13.51 -5.08 -5.10
N ALA A 85 14.57 -4.31 -4.86
CA ALA A 85 14.46 -2.86 -4.67
C ALA A 85 13.84 -2.18 -5.89
N THR A 86 12.91 -1.26 -5.66
CA THR A 86 12.15 -0.56 -6.71
C THR A 86 11.72 0.83 -6.22
N SER A 87 11.04 1.59 -7.07
CA SER A 87 10.35 2.81 -6.67
C SER A 87 8.96 2.90 -7.27
N VAL A 88 8.05 3.59 -6.57
CA VAL A 88 6.71 3.93 -7.08
C VAL A 88 6.49 5.41 -6.85
N ALA A 89 6.19 6.15 -7.92
CA ALA A 89 6.00 7.60 -7.86
C ALA A 89 7.16 8.37 -7.18
N GLY A 90 8.40 7.88 -7.31
CA GLY A 90 9.57 8.45 -6.66
C GLY A 90 9.72 8.10 -5.17
N ILE A 91 8.89 7.21 -4.63
CA ILE A 91 9.07 6.61 -3.30
C ILE A 91 9.93 5.35 -3.44
N ASP A 92 11.09 5.33 -2.80
CA ASP A 92 11.97 4.16 -2.78
C ASP A 92 11.39 3.05 -1.88
N LEU A 93 11.32 1.84 -2.43
CA LEU A 93 10.82 0.65 -1.74
C LEU A 93 11.93 -0.39 -1.60
N PRO A 94 12.13 -0.99 -0.41
CA PRO A 94 13.13 -2.04 -0.22
C PRO A 94 12.75 -3.34 -0.97
N ASN A 95 11.46 -3.54 -1.24
CA ASN A 95 10.90 -4.61 -2.05
C ASN A 95 9.50 -4.19 -2.57
N PRO A 96 8.93 -4.86 -3.59
CA PRO A 96 7.71 -4.38 -4.24
C PRO A 96 6.43 -4.83 -3.52
N LEU A 97 6.48 -5.55 -2.40
CA LEU A 97 5.31 -6.16 -1.77
C LEU A 97 4.82 -5.33 -0.58
N GLY A 98 3.62 -4.76 -0.69
CA GLY A 98 2.99 -3.98 0.37
C GLY A 98 1.73 -4.60 0.97
N LEU A 99 1.29 -4.07 2.11
CA LEU A 99 -0.01 -4.40 2.69
C LEU A 99 -1.10 -3.48 2.17
N ALA A 100 -2.19 -4.05 1.67
CA ALA A 100 -3.32 -3.26 1.19
C ALA A 100 -4.13 -2.65 2.34
N ALA A 101 -4.76 -1.50 2.06
CA ALA A 101 -5.68 -0.85 2.99
C ALA A 101 -6.83 -1.77 3.45
N GLY A 102 -7.34 -1.47 4.64
CA GLY A 102 -8.43 -2.21 5.28
C GLY A 102 -7.96 -3.20 6.33
N PHE A 103 -6.68 -3.62 6.32
CA PHE A 103 -6.11 -4.49 7.34
C PHE A 103 -5.98 -3.76 8.69
N ASP A 104 -5.25 -2.65 8.73
CA ASP A 104 -5.18 -1.79 9.93
C ASP A 104 -5.91 -0.46 9.64
N LYS A 105 -7.23 -0.47 9.83
CA LYS A 105 -8.09 0.69 9.56
C LYS A 105 -7.79 1.89 10.46
N ASN A 106 -7.29 1.63 11.67
CA ASN A 106 -7.17 2.61 12.75
C ASN A 106 -5.72 2.92 13.13
N ALA A 107 -4.73 2.50 12.32
CA ALA A 107 -3.32 2.74 12.58
C ALA A 107 -2.82 2.18 13.93
N VAL A 108 -3.42 1.09 14.43
CA VAL A 108 -3.12 0.55 15.77
C VAL A 108 -1.89 -0.38 15.79
N ALA A 109 -1.47 -0.87 14.64
CA ALA A 109 -0.42 -1.87 14.48
C ALA A 109 0.69 -1.45 13.50
N ILE A 110 0.84 -0.15 13.20
CA ILE A 110 1.87 0.38 12.27
C ILE A 110 3.25 -0.17 12.60
N ASN A 111 3.71 0.02 13.85
CA ASN A 111 5.07 -0.36 14.25
C ASN A 111 5.38 -1.85 13.99
N PRO A 112 4.58 -2.82 14.47
CA PRO A 112 4.84 -4.21 14.15
C PRO A 112 4.66 -4.53 12.66
N LEU A 113 3.73 -3.89 11.95
CA LEU A 113 3.50 -4.12 10.51
C LEU A 113 4.69 -3.70 9.64
N LEU A 114 5.33 -2.56 9.94
CA LEU A 114 6.54 -2.12 9.23
C LEU A 114 7.73 -3.08 9.43
N ARG A 115 7.63 -4.04 10.35
CA ARG A 115 8.66 -5.04 10.64
C ARG A 115 8.36 -6.44 10.10
N THR A 116 7.25 -6.63 9.37
CA THR A 116 6.87 -7.95 8.83
C THR A 116 7.58 -8.31 7.52
N GLY A 117 8.47 -7.46 7.01
CA GLY A 117 9.18 -7.66 5.74
C GLY A 117 8.52 -7.05 4.52
N LEU A 118 7.35 -6.44 4.69
CA LEU A 118 6.69 -5.67 3.63
C LEU A 118 7.53 -4.45 3.24
N GLY A 119 7.52 -4.09 1.96
CA GLY A 119 8.16 -2.89 1.45
C GLY A 119 7.41 -1.60 1.80
N PHE A 120 6.09 -1.68 1.95
CA PHE A 120 5.24 -0.56 2.34
C PHE A 120 3.94 -1.05 2.99
N VAL A 121 3.29 -0.18 3.76
CA VAL A 121 2.02 -0.47 4.45
C VAL A 121 1.01 0.62 4.15
N GLU A 122 -0.22 0.24 3.81
CA GLU A 122 -1.33 1.18 3.68
C GLU A 122 -2.37 0.95 4.79
N VAL A 123 -2.61 1.96 5.63
CA VAL A 123 -3.64 1.93 6.69
C VAL A 123 -4.94 2.60 6.22
N GLY A 124 -6.01 2.51 7.02
CA GLY A 124 -7.31 3.10 6.69
C GLY A 124 -8.27 2.12 5.98
N ALA A 125 -9.34 2.58 5.32
CA ALA A 125 -9.68 3.98 5.05
C ALA A 125 -10.03 4.80 6.31
N ALA A 126 -9.50 6.02 6.40
CA ALA A 126 -9.90 7.02 7.37
C ALA A 126 -11.05 7.88 6.83
N THR A 127 -11.94 8.33 7.71
CA THR A 127 -12.98 9.32 7.42
C THR A 127 -12.84 10.52 8.35
N PRO A 128 -13.40 11.70 8.02
CA PRO A 128 -13.34 12.86 8.90
C PRO A 128 -13.80 12.56 10.32
N ARG A 129 -14.97 11.94 10.48
CA ARG A 129 -15.55 11.58 11.78
C ARG A 129 -15.46 10.07 12.01
N PRO A 130 -15.40 9.60 13.27
CA PRO A 130 -15.56 8.19 13.59
C PRO A 130 -16.90 7.67 13.10
N GLN A 131 -16.92 6.42 12.61
CA GLN A 131 -18.17 5.74 12.28
C GLN A 131 -18.07 4.23 12.54
N PRO A 132 -19.16 3.58 13.00
CA PRO A 132 -19.15 2.16 13.36
C PRO A 132 -19.10 1.24 12.13
N GLY A 133 -19.44 1.75 10.94
CA GLY A 133 -19.68 0.99 9.71
C GLY A 133 -21.05 0.30 9.66
N ASN A 134 -21.24 -0.61 8.69
CA ASN A 134 -22.50 -1.33 8.53
C ASN A 134 -22.74 -2.35 9.67
N PRO A 135 -24.00 -2.80 9.91
CA PRO A 135 -24.31 -3.80 10.93
C PRO A 135 -23.56 -5.13 10.73
N LYS A 136 -23.31 -5.86 11.82
CA LYS A 136 -22.70 -7.20 11.81
C LYS A 136 -23.77 -8.29 11.60
N PRO A 137 -23.44 -9.46 11.02
CA PRO A 137 -22.15 -9.82 10.42
C PRO A 137 -21.90 -9.12 9.08
N ARG A 138 -20.63 -8.79 8.82
CA ARG A 138 -20.20 -7.99 7.66
C ARG A 138 -18.86 -8.41 7.06
N LEU A 139 -18.33 -9.54 7.52
CA LEU A 139 -17.09 -10.14 7.04
C LEU A 139 -17.28 -11.67 7.02
N PHE A 140 -17.08 -12.27 5.86
CA PHE A 140 -17.36 -13.68 5.59
C PHE A 140 -16.10 -14.30 5.00
N ARG A 141 -15.65 -15.42 5.57
CA ARG A 141 -14.50 -16.19 5.06
C ARG A 141 -15.04 -17.31 4.18
N LEU A 142 -14.74 -17.24 2.89
CA LEU A 142 -15.05 -18.29 1.91
C LEU A 142 -13.82 -19.20 1.85
N THR A 143 -13.80 -20.24 2.67
CA THR A 143 -12.58 -21.03 2.89
C THR A 143 -12.27 -21.93 1.69
N GLY A 144 -13.30 -22.50 1.08
CA GLY A 144 -13.15 -23.32 -0.13
C GLY A 144 -12.53 -22.55 -1.29
N ASP A 145 -12.92 -21.28 -1.44
CA ASP A 145 -12.49 -20.43 -2.55
C ASP A 145 -11.23 -19.59 -2.22
N ARG A 146 -10.66 -19.71 -1.02
CA ARG A 146 -9.58 -18.82 -0.50
C ARG A 146 -9.91 -17.33 -0.68
N ALA A 147 -11.15 -16.97 -0.35
CA ALA A 147 -11.74 -15.67 -0.64
C ALA A 147 -12.44 -15.05 0.57
N VAL A 148 -12.64 -13.74 0.54
CA VAL A 148 -13.32 -13.00 1.60
C VAL A 148 -14.34 -12.07 0.98
N ILE A 149 -15.58 -12.12 1.49
CA ILE A 149 -16.62 -11.12 1.20
C ILE A 149 -16.71 -10.19 2.41
N ASN A 150 -16.75 -8.88 2.16
CA ASN A 150 -16.96 -7.90 3.22
C ASN A 150 -17.89 -6.77 2.81
N ARG A 151 -18.64 -6.26 3.79
CA ARG A 151 -19.51 -5.09 3.68
C ARG A 151 -19.29 -4.11 4.83
N PHE A 152 -18.04 -3.79 5.13
CA PHE A 152 -17.68 -2.99 6.31
C PHE A 152 -18.30 -1.59 6.36
N GLY A 153 -18.31 -0.86 5.24
CA GLY A 153 -18.79 0.54 5.20
C GLY A 153 -17.90 1.51 6.01
N PHE A 154 -16.58 1.49 5.78
CA PHE A 154 -15.59 2.36 6.44
C PHE A 154 -15.71 2.47 7.97
N ASN A 155 -15.79 1.35 8.69
CA ASN A 155 -15.68 1.36 10.16
C ASN A 155 -14.31 1.86 10.61
N ASN A 156 -14.24 3.00 11.29
CA ASN A 156 -12.98 3.59 11.77
C ASN A 156 -13.21 4.60 12.90
N GLU A 157 -12.12 5.02 13.55
CA GLU A 157 -12.14 5.92 14.72
C GLU A 157 -11.99 7.42 14.37
N GLY A 158 -12.07 7.78 13.09
CA GLY A 158 -11.90 9.15 12.61
C GLY A 158 -10.43 9.50 12.37
N VAL A 159 -10.20 10.49 11.51
CA VAL A 159 -8.85 10.87 11.09
C VAL A 159 -8.02 11.43 12.23
N GLU A 160 -8.61 12.09 13.22
CA GLU A 160 -7.90 12.68 14.36
C GLU A 160 -7.25 11.59 15.23
N ALA A 161 -7.99 10.52 15.53
CA ALA A 161 -7.46 9.38 16.28
C ALA A 161 -6.38 8.63 15.49
N ILE A 162 -6.56 8.52 14.17
CA ILE A 162 -5.60 7.89 13.25
C ILE A 162 -4.33 8.74 13.14
N ALA A 163 -4.45 10.05 12.96
CA ALA A 163 -3.36 11.01 12.87
C ALA A 163 -2.53 11.04 14.15
N ALA A 164 -3.16 10.98 15.33
CA ALA A 164 -2.44 10.88 16.59
C ALA A 164 -1.54 9.62 16.66
N ARG A 165 -2.00 8.48 16.10
CA ARG A 165 -1.21 7.24 16.04
C ARG A 165 -0.13 7.28 14.96
N LEU A 166 -0.42 7.90 13.81
CA LEU A 166 0.55 8.14 12.75
C LEU A 166 1.71 8.99 13.28
N ALA A 167 1.42 10.07 13.99
CA ALA A 167 2.41 10.95 14.61
C ALA A 167 3.22 10.26 15.71
N ALA A 168 2.62 9.31 16.42
CA ALA A 168 3.28 8.55 17.49
C ALA A 168 4.09 7.32 16.99
N ARG A 169 4.17 7.09 15.67
CA ARG A 169 4.92 5.95 15.12
C ARG A 169 6.42 6.09 15.42
N ARG A 170 7.08 4.94 15.62
CA ARG A 170 8.50 4.86 16.00
C ARG A 170 9.35 4.17 14.95
N GLU A 171 8.76 3.19 14.27
CA GLU A 171 9.42 2.46 13.20
C GLU A 171 9.43 3.28 11.91
N GLN A 172 10.54 3.21 11.19
CA GLN A 172 10.69 3.80 9.86
C GLN A 172 10.20 2.82 8.80
N GLY A 173 9.75 3.35 7.67
CA GLY A 173 9.27 2.57 6.54
C GLY A 173 8.18 3.33 5.79
N VAL A 174 7.90 2.91 4.56
CA VAL A 174 6.94 3.58 3.68
C VAL A 174 5.53 3.30 4.16
N LEU A 175 4.81 4.37 4.50
CA LEU A 175 3.46 4.31 5.05
C LEU A 175 2.53 5.17 4.21
N GLY A 176 1.39 4.57 3.83
CA GLY A 176 0.29 5.28 3.19
C GLY A 176 -0.97 5.31 4.03
N LEU A 177 -1.82 6.30 3.77
CA LEU A 177 -3.17 6.39 4.33
C LEU A 177 -4.22 6.36 3.22
N ASN A 178 -5.11 5.37 3.31
CA ASN A 178 -6.30 5.33 2.46
C ASN A 178 -7.32 6.36 2.97
N LEU A 179 -7.78 7.23 2.07
CA LEU A 179 -8.75 8.29 2.35
C LEU A 179 -10.15 7.79 2.00
N GLY A 180 -11.14 8.16 2.79
CA GLY A 180 -12.55 7.86 2.53
C GLY A 180 -13.47 8.96 3.08
N ALA A 181 -14.76 8.83 2.77
CA ALA A 181 -15.79 9.77 3.20
C ALA A 181 -16.76 9.12 4.21
N ASN A 182 -17.30 9.93 5.10
CA ASN A 182 -18.36 9.50 6.00
C ASN A 182 -19.63 9.13 5.22
N LYS A 183 -20.35 8.10 5.67
CA LYS A 183 -21.55 7.57 4.98
C LYS A 183 -22.62 8.65 4.79
N ASP A 184 -22.81 9.46 5.83
CA ASP A 184 -23.79 10.54 5.98
C ASP A 184 -23.26 11.92 5.55
N SER A 185 -22.07 12.00 4.94
CA SER A 185 -21.55 13.27 4.45
C SER A 185 -22.38 13.81 3.29
N ALA A 186 -22.71 15.10 3.37
CA ALA A 186 -23.40 15.84 2.31
C ALA A 186 -22.46 16.19 1.14
N ASP A 187 -21.15 16.28 1.42
CA ASP A 187 -20.11 16.53 0.43
C ASP A 187 -18.96 15.55 0.65
N ARG A 188 -19.06 14.39 -0.01
CA ARG A 188 -18.05 13.35 0.11
C ARG A 188 -16.73 13.74 -0.53
N ALA A 189 -16.71 14.65 -1.51
CA ALA A 189 -15.46 15.08 -2.11
C ALA A 189 -14.65 15.92 -1.12
N ALA A 190 -15.32 16.82 -0.39
CA ALA A 190 -14.70 17.61 0.67
C ALA A 190 -14.13 16.74 1.81
N ASP A 191 -14.78 15.62 2.16
CA ASP A 191 -14.26 14.69 3.18
C ASP A 191 -12.84 14.16 2.83
N PHE A 192 -12.54 13.87 1.56
CA PHE A 192 -11.20 13.41 1.17
C PHE A 192 -10.14 14.48 1.43
N ALA A 193 -10.45 15.74 1.09
CA ALA A 193 -9.57 16.88 1.34
C ALA A 193 -9.38 17.14 2.84
N ASP A 194 -10.43 17.03 3.66
CA ASP A 194 -10.35 17.18 5.11
C ASP A 194 -9.44 16.12 5.76
N VAL A 195 -9.62 14.85 5.39
CA VAL A 195 -8.75 13.77 5.89
C VAL A 195 -7.29 14.03 5.48
N LEU A 196 -7.06 14.43 4.23
CA LEU A 196 -5.73 14.75 3.73
C LEU A 196 -5.09 15.91 4.50
N GLN A 197 -5.80 17.02 4.73
CA GLN A 197 -5.26 18.18 5.46
C GLN A 197 -4.81 17.82 6.88
N LYS A 198 -5.55 16.92 7.54
CA LYS A 198 -5.28 16.53 8.93
C LYS A 198 -4.18 15.48 9.09
N SER A 199 -3.80 14.78 8.02
CA SER A 199 -2.95 13.59 8.12
C SER A 199 -1.86 13.45 7.05
N GLY A 200 -1.93 14.23 5.97
CA GLY A 200 -1.08 14.09 4.80
C GLY A 200 0.41 14.23 5.09
N GLU A 201 0.81 15.16 5.96
CA GLU A 201 2.21 15.37 6.33
C GLU A 201 2.79 14.24 7.20
N LEU A 202 1.94 13.30 7.65
CA LEU A 202 2.34 12.18 8.49
C LEU A 202 2.60 10.90 7.67
N VAL A 203 2.41 10.91 6.35
CA VAL A 203 2.52 9.73 5.48
C VAL A 203 3.31 10.03 4.21
N ASP A 204 3.83 8.98 3.57
CA ASP A 204 4.58 9.10 2.32
C ASP A 204 3.65 9.20 1.11
N PHE A 205 2.47 8.55 1.20
CA PHE A 205 1.42 8.63 0.20
C PHE A 205 0.02 8.59 0.81
N VAL A 206 -0.95 9.06 0.07
CA VAL A 206 -2.38 8.90 0.34
C VAL A 206 -3.06 8.23 -0.84
N THR A 207 -4.12 7.48 -0.56
CA THR A 207 -4.90 6.80 -1.60
C THR A 207 -6.34 7.29 -1.57
N VAL A 208 -6.75 8.01 -2.61
CA VAL A 208 -8.14 8.39 -2.86
C VAL A 208 -8.93 7.14 -3.26
N ASN A 209 -9.80 6.67 -2.37
CA ASN A 209 -10.56 5.43 -2.55
C ASN A 209 -12.03 5.70 -2.90
N VAL A 210 -12.31 5.78 -4.19
CA VAL A 210 -13.67 5.95 -4.76
C VAL A 210 -14.32 4.62 -5.17
N SER A 211 -13.70 3.48 -4.83
CA SER A 211 -14.05 2.17 -5.40
C SER A 211 -14.73 1.20 -4.43
N SER A 212 -14.96 1.60 -3.18
CA SER A 212 -15.63 0.74 -2.19
C SER A 212 -17.06 0.40 -2.61
N PRO A 213 -17.45 -0.88 -2.72
CA PRO A 213 -18.85 -1.26 -2.98
C PRO A 213 -19.76 -1.10 -1.75
N ASN A 214 -19.19 -0.74 -0.59
CA ASN A 214 -19.85 -0.88 0.71
C ASN A 214 -20.33 0.46 1.31
N THR A 215 -20.04 1.55 0.62
CA THR A 215 -20.51 2.90 0.93
C THR A 215 -21.42 3.32 -0.21
N GLU A 216 -22.70 3.51 0.12
CA GLU A 216 -23.75 3.80 -0.85
C GLU A 216 -23.38 5.01 -1.73
N LYS A 217 -23.49 4.87 -3.06
CA LYS A 217 -23.16 5.93 -4.05
C LYS A 217 -21.71 6.44 -4.01
N LEU A 218 -20.77 5.71 -3.41
CA LEU A 218 -19.36 6.11 -3.46
C LEU A 218 -18.77 5.89 -4.86
N ARG A 219 -19.17 4.79 -5.53
CA ARG A 219 -18.70 4.47 -6.89
C ARG A 219 -19.18 5.47 -7.94
N ASP A 220 -20.26 6.22 -7.66
CA ASP A 220 -20.74 7.33 -8.49
C ASP A 220 -19.68 8.44 -8.62
N LEU A 221 -18.72 8.52 -7.68
CA LEU A 221 -17.58 9.44 -7.75
C LEU A 221 -16.52 9.01 -8.78
N GLN A 222 -16.65 7.84 -9.41
CA GLN A 222 -15.75 7.40 -10.48
C GLN A 222 -16.13 7.98 -11.85
N GLY A 223 -17.35 8.54 -12.01
CA GLY A 223 -17.73 9.25 -13.23
C GLY A 223 -16.86 10.48 -13.47
N ALA A 224 -16.48 10.73 -14.72
CA ALA A 224 -15.40 11.66 -15.08
C ALA A 224 -15.52 13.05 -14.41
N GLU A 225 -16.71 13.67 -14.44
CA GLU A 225 -16.94 15.00 -13.85
C GLU A 225 -16.82 14.99 -12.32
N ALA A 226 -17.40 13.99 -11.66
CA ALA A 226 -17.35 13.86 -10.20
C ALA A 226 -15.93 13.56 -9.73
N LEU A 227 -15.21 12.69 -10.43
CA LEU A 227 -13.82 12.35 -10.15
C LEU A 227 -12.91 13.56 -10.35
N SER A 228 -13.10 14.31 -11.44
CA SER A 228 -12.32 15.53 -11.72
C SER A 228 -12.48 16.56 -10.60
N ARG A 229 -13.71 16.85 -10.17
CA ARG A 229 -13.96 17.76 -9.03
C ARG A 229 -13.31 17.27 -7.74
N LEU A 230 -13.46 15.99 -7.43
CA LEU A 230 -12.88 15.39 -6.23
C LEU A 230 -11.36 15.50 -6.24
N LEU A 231 -10.71 15.06 -7.32
CA LEU A 231 -9.25 15.11 -7.42
C LEU A 231 -8.74 16.54 -7.39
N SER A 232 -9.44 17.50 -8.01
CA SER A 232 -9.03 18.91 -7.95
C SER A 232 -9.00 19.43 -6.51
N GLY A 233 -10.02 19.12 -5.69
CA GLY A 233 -10.04 19.53 -4.28
C GLY A 233 -8.97 18.80 -3.44
N VAL A 234 -8.70 17.53 -3.73
CA VAL A 234 -7.62 16.77 -3.07
C VAL A 234 -6.25 17.35 -3.43
N MET A 235 -6.00 17.68 -4.70
CA MET A 235 -4.73 18.24 -5.15
C MET A 235 -4.52 19.65 -4.59
N GLU A 236 -5.56 20.49 -4.54
CA GLU A 236 -5.50 21.80 -3.89
C GLU A 236 -5.16 21.68 -2.39
N ALA A 237 -5.82 20.77 -1.68
CA ALA A 237 -5.52 20.50 -0.28
C ALA A 237 -4.09 19.97 -0.08
N ARG A 238 -3.62 19.11 -0.99
CA ARG A 238 -2.25 18.56 -0.99
C ARG A 238 -1.22 19.67 -1.17
N ASP A 239 -1.43 20.58 -2.11
CA ASP A 239 -0.48 21.64 -2.43
C ASP A 239 -0.39 22.73 -1.34
N GLY A 240 -1.40 22.80 -0.46
CA GLY A 240 -1.36 23.62 0.75
C GLY A 240 -0.50 23.05 1.89
N LEU A 241 -0.03 21.81 1.80
CA LEU A 241 0.78 21.17 2.84
C LEU A 241 2.26 21.55 2.72
N ALA A 242 2.95 21.70 3.86
CA ALA A 242 4.39 21.97 3.87
C ALA A 242 5.20 20.74 3.43
N LYS A 243 4.68 19.54 3.68
CA LYS A 243 5.25 18.26 3.26
C LYS A 243 4.20 17.42 2.55
N PRO A 244 3.94 17.70 1.27
CA PRO A 244 2.82 17.08 0.59
C PRO A 244 3.12 15.60 0.26
N PRO A 245 2.20 14.66 0.58
CA PRO A 245 2.35 13.26 0.24
C PRO A 245 2.14 13.02 -1.26
N LYS A 246 2.49 11.82 -1.71
CA LYS A 246 2.07 11.33 -3.03
C LYS A 246 0.59 10.98 -3.05
N VAL A 247 -0.11 11.30 -4.14
CA VAL A 247 -1.57 11.08 -4.25
C VAL A 247 -1.85 9.96 -5.24
N PHE A 248 -2.39 8.85 -4.73
CA PHE A 248 -2.77 7.69 -5.52
C PHE A 248 -4.29 7.60 -5.68
N LEU A 249 -4.76 7.00 -6.78
CA LEU A 249 -6.18 6.72 -7.02
C LEU A 249 -6.45 5.21 -6.99
N LYS A 250 -7.40 4.76 -6.19
CA LYS A 250 -7.79 3.34 -6.12
C LYS A 250 -9.11 3.06 -6.84
N ILE A 251 -9.05 2.17 -7.82
CA ILE A 251 -10.15 1.90 -8.76
C ILE A 251 -10.85 0.57 -8.48
N ALA A 252 -12.10 0.45 -8.93
CA ALA A 252 -12.84 -0.80 -8.90
C ALA A 252 -12.41 -1.71 -10.06
N PRO A 253 -12.48 -3.04 -9.89
CA PRO A 253 -12.29 -3.98 -11.00
C PRO A 253 -13.54 -4.09 -11.90
N ASP A 254 -14.66 -3.49 -11.49
CA ASP A 254 -15.98 -3.66 -12.12
C ASP A 254 -16.31 -2.48 -13.06
N LEU A 255 -15.31 -1.98 -13.79
CA LEU A 255 -15.45 -0.88 -14.76
C LEU A 255 -15.26 -1.43 -16.18
N ASP A 256 -16.02 -0.91 -17.14
CA ASP A 256 -15.81 -1.23 -18.55
C ASP A 256 -14.64 -0.43 -19.17
N THR A 257 -14.24 -0.80 -20.39
CA THR A 257 -13.13 -0.17 -21.11
C THR A 257 -13.31 1.34 -21.31
N SER A 258 -14.53 1.80 -21.56
CA SER A 258 -14.81 3.22 -21.76
C SER A 258 -14.72 4.00 -20.45
N GLU A 259 -15.27 3.44 -19.37
CA GLU A 259 -15.16 4.00 -18.02
C GLU A 259 -13.70 4.05 -17.55
N LEU A 260 -12.91 3.00 -17.82
CA LEU A 260 -11.47 2.98 -17.52
C LEU A 260 -10.70 4.03 -18.31
N ALA A 261 -11.00 4.23 -19.60
CA ALA A 261 -10.36 5.23 -20.44
C ALA A 261 -10.64 6.65 -19.93
N GLU A 262 -11.89 6.96 -19.60
CA GLU A 262 -12.27 8.25 -19.02
C GLU A 262 -11.58 8.47 -17.66
N LEU A 263 -11.59 7.46 -16.79
CA LEU A 263 -10.93 7.54 -15.49
C LEU A 263 -9.43 7.78 -15.62
N CYS A 264 -8.75 7.07 -16.53
CA CYS A 264 -7.33 7.27 -16.80
C CYS A 264 -7.04 8.68 -17.32
N SER A 265 -7.89 9.22 -18.19
CA SER A 265 -7.75 10.59 -18.70
C SER A 265 -7.89 11.63 -17.57
N VAL A 266 -8.87 11.46 -16.68
CA VAL A 266 -9.07 12.34 -15.52
C VAL A 266 -7.91 12.24 -14.53
N ALA A 267 -7.42 11.02 -14.28
CA ALA A 267 -6.25 10.78 -13.44
C ALA A 267 -4.99 11.47 -13.99
N GLU A 268 -4.71 11.34 -15.29
CA GLU A 268 -3.59 12.01 -15.95
C GLU A 268 -3.73 13.54 -15.87
N ALA A 269 -4.91 14.08 -16.18
CA ALA A 269 -5.18 15.52 -16.14
C ALA A 269 -5.05 16.11 -14.73
N ALA A 270 -5.45 15.36 -13.69
CA ALA A 270 -5.29 15.77 -12.30
C ALA A 270 -3.85 15.67 -11.80
N GLY A 271 -2.95 15.00 -12.52
CA GLY A 271 -1.56 14.82 -12.12
C GLY A 271 -1.39 13.90 -10.91
N ILE A 272 -2.22 12.85 -10.78
CA ILE A 272 -2.03 11.87 -9.71
C ILE A 272 -0.71 11.12 -9.88
N ASP A 273 -0.14 10.67 -8.77
CA ASP A 273 1.18 10.08 -8.72
C ASP A 273 1.20 8.56 -9.06
N ALA A 274 0.10 7.83 -8.80
CA ALA A 274 -0.05 6.42 -9.15
C ALA A 274 -1.52 5.94 -9.15
N ILE A 275 -1.79 4.78 -9.75
CA ILE A 275 -3.09 4.09 -9.67
C ILE A 275 -2.95 2.76 -8.93
N VAL A 276 -3.85 2.49 -8.00
CA VAL A 276 -3.98 1.21 -7.27
C VAL A 276 -5.10 0.38 -7.91
N ALA A 277 -4.73 -0.68 -8.61
CA ALA A 277 -5.62 -1.56 -9.36
C ALA A 277 -5.55 -3.00 -8.80
N THR A 278 -6.53 -3.48 -8.02
CA THR A 278 -7.88 -2.94 -7.81
C THR A 278 -8.41 -3.12 -6.37
N ASN A 279 -9.59 -2.54 -6.13
CA ASN A 279 -10.42 -2.84 -4.96
C ASN A 279 -11.18 -4.17 -5.13
N THR A 280 -12.10 -4.48 -4.22
CA THR A 280 -12.94 -5.68 -4.28
C THR A 280 -13.96 -5.64 -5.42
N THR A 281 -14.37 -6.83 -5.89
CA THR A 281 -15.35 -7.01 -6.98
C THR A 281 -16.74 -7.34 -6.47
N LEU A 282 -17.78 -6.97 -7.23
CA LEU A 282 -19.13 -7.48 -7.04
C LEU A 282 -19.39 -8.82 -7.75
N GLY A 283 -18.48 -9.25 -8.62
CA GLY A 283 -18.54 -10.55 -9.31
C GLY A 283 -18.59 -11.73 -8.33
N ARG A 284 -19.24 -12.81 -8.77
CA ARG A 284 -19.45 -14.06 -8.00
C ARG A 284 -19.20 -15.32 -8.82
N GLU A 285 -18.66 -15.16 -10.03
CA GLU A 285 -18.43 -16.26 -10.95
C GLU A 285 -17.44 -17.27 -10.37
N GLY A 286 -17.75 -18.56 -10.51
CA GLY A 286 -16.87 -19.66 -10.10
C GLY A 286 -16.76 -19.91 -8.59
N LEU A 287 -17.53 -19.21 -7.74
CA LEU A 287 -17.53 -19.46 -6.30
C LEU A 287 -18.29 -20.72 -5.92
N THR A 288 -17.79 -21.44 -4.91
CA THR A 288 -18.38 -22.70 -4.44
C THR A 288 -18.73 -22.69 -2.96
N ASP A 289 -18.22 -21.74 -2.17
CA ASP A 289 -18.48 -21.65 -0.74
C ASP A 289 -19.96 -21.29 -0.45
N PRO A 290 -20.60 -21.87 0.58
CA PRO A 290 -21.98 -21.56 0.95
C PRO A 290 -22.27 -20.07 1.20
N GLN A 291 -21.25 -19.29 1.56
CA GLN A 291 -21.36 -17.84 1.78
C GLN A 291 -21.18 -17.00 0.51
N ALA A 292 -21.08 -17.62 -0.69
CA ALA A 292 -20.86 -16.91 -1.96
C ALA A 292 -21.90 -15.82 -2.25
N ASN A 293 -23.13 -16.00 -1.80
CA ASN A 293 -24.24 -15.07 -2.04
C ASN A 293 -24.31 -13.90 -1.03
N GLU A 294 -23.36 -13.81 -0.10
CA GLU A 294 -23.30 -12.68 0.83
C GLU A 294 -23.07 -11.35 0.10
N ALA A 295 -23.77 -10.32 0.54
CA ALA A 295 -23.62 -8.97 0.01
C ALA A 295 -22.27 -8.35 0.39
N GLY A 296 -21.70 -7.56 -0.52
CA GLY A 296 -20.46 -6.82 -0.32
C GLY A 296 -19.42 -7.10 -1.39
N GLY A 297 -18.19 -6.62 -1.17
CA GLY A 297 -17.09 -6.84 -2.10
C GLY A 297 -16.34 -8.14 -1.84
N LEU A 298 -16.12 -8.93 -2.91
CA LEU A 298 -15.30 -10.14 -2.94
C LEU A 298 -13.82 -9.80 -3.15
N SER A 299 -12.97 -10.52 -2.42
CA SER A 299 -11.51 -10.44 -2.50
C SER A 299 -10.90 -11.83 -2.39
N GLY A 300 -9.60 -11.94 -2.65
CA GLY A 300 -8.87 -13.21 -2.56
C GLY A 300 -8.67 -13.86 -3.91
N ALA A 301 -8.37 -15.17 -3.92
CA ALA A 301 -7.91 -15.87 -5.10
C ALA A 301 -8.80 -15.69 -6.36
N PRO A 302 -10.15 -15.70 -6.26
CA PRO A 302 -11.02 -15.53 -7.44
C PRO A 302 -10.88 -14.17 -8.14
N LEU A 303 -10.40 -13.14 -7.43
CA LEU A 303 -10.20 -11.80 -8.01
C LEU A 303 -8.89 -11.70 -8.82
N PHE A 304 -7.99 -12.68 -8.74
CA PHE A 304 -6.64 -12.57 -9.30
C PHE A 304 -6.64 -12.27 -10.80
N GLU A 305 -7.37 -13.06 -11.59
CA GLU A 305 -7.41 -12.91 -13.05
C GLU A 305 -8.05 -11.59 -13.46
N GLY A 306 -9.26 -11.30 -12.97
CA GLY A 306 -9.98 -10.05 -13.30
C GLY A 306 -9.22 -8.79 -12.90
N SER A 307 -8.61 -8.77 -11.70
CA SER A 307 -7.78 -7.62 -11.28
C SER A 307 -6.49 -7.49 -12.08
N THR A 308 -5.96 -8.58 -12.65
CA THR A 308 -4.75 -8.53 -13.50
C THR A 308 -5.08 -8.08 -14.91
N ALA A 309 -6.26 -8.43 -15.43
CA ALA A 309 -6.77 -7.92 -16.70
C ALA A 309 -6.96 -6.39 -16.64
N VAL A 310 -7.66 -5.88 -15.62
CA VAL A 310 -7.86 -4.43 -15.42
C VAL A 310 -6.52 -3.69 -15.27
N LEU A 311 -5.56 -4.28 -14.54
CA LEU A 311 -4.22 -3.70 -14.40
C LEU A 311 -3.51 -3.54 -15.77
N ARG A 312 -3.59 -4.55 -16.63
CA ARG A 312 -2.99 -4.51 -17.99
C ARG A 312 -3.68 -3.46 -18.86
N GLU A 313 -5.00 -3.36 -18.78
CA GLU A 313 -5.78 -2.39 -19.54
C GLU A 313 -5.45 -0.95 -19.13
N VAL A 314 -5.38 -0.67 -17.83
CA VAL A 314 -4.95 0.64 -17.31
C VAL A 314 -3.51 0.96 -17.74
N ARG A 315 -2.62 -0.03 -17.77
CA ARG A 315 -1.24 0.15 -18.28
C ARG A 315 -1.24 0.58 -19.74
N GLY A 316 -2.06 -0.06 -20.58
CA GLY A 316 -2.23 0.31 -21.99
C GLY A 316 -2.80 1.73 -22.17
N LEU A 317 -3.89 2.05 -21.46
CA LEU A 317 -4.56 3.35 -21.53
C LEU A 317 -3.65 4.51 -21.10
N THR A 318 -2.85 4.30 -20.05
CA THR A 318 -1.89 5.31 -19.56
C THR A 318 -0.56 5.31 -20.31
N GLY A 319 -0.35 4.37 -21.24
CA GLY A 319 0.93 4.17 -21.94
C GLY A 319 2.12 4.00 -20.99
N GLY A 320 1.90 3.50 -19.77
CA GLY A 320 2.93 3.38 -18.72
C GLY A 320 3.42 4.68 -18.10
N ARG A 321 2.76 5.83 -18.37
CA ARG A 321 3.14 7.13 -17.79
C ARG A 321 2.80 7.25 -16.31
N ILE A 322 1.71 6.61 -15.87
CA ILE A 322 1.31 6.55 -14.47
C ILE A 322 1.79 5.21 -13.87
N PRO A 323 2.61 5.23 -12.81
CA PRO A 323 2.98 4.02 -12.08
C PRO A 323 1.74 3.30 -11.52
N LEU A 324 1.76 1.96 -11.56
CA LEU A 324 0.65 1.14 -11.09
C LEU A 324 1.04 0.31 -9.87
N ILE A 325 0.11 0.21 -8.91
CA ILE A 325 0.18 -0.74 -7.80
C ILE A 325 -0.86 -1.83 -8.05
N GLY A 326 -0.40 -3.06 -8.25
CA GLY A 326 -1.25 -4.23 -8.52
C GLY A 326 -1.79 -4.86 -7.24
N VAL A 327 -3.10 -5.01 -7.14
CA VAL A 327 -3.81 -5.54 -5.95
C VAL A 327 -4.91 -6.49 -6.39
N GLY A 328 -5.12 -7.56 -5.62
CA GLY A 328 -6.19 -8.53 -5.88
C GLY A 328 -5.66 -9.95 -6.09
N GLY A 329 -6.05 -10.87 -5.20
CA GLY A 329 -5.78 -12.30 -5.33
C GLY A 329 -4.32 -12.76 -5.24
N ILE A 330 -3.41 -11.90 -4.75
CA ILE A 330 -1.98 -12.24 -4.60
C ILE A 330 -1.76 -13.08 -3.34
N GLY A 331 -1.28 -14.30 -3.54
CA GLY A 331 -0.91 -15.25 -2.49
C GLY A 331 0.37 -16.04 -2.78
N SER A 332 1.12 -15.72 -3.85
CA SER A 332 2.40 -16.34 -4.19
C SER A 332 3.33 -15.36 -4.92
N GLY A 333 4.63 -15.68 -5.00
CA GLY A 333 5.59 -14.92 -5.80
C GLY A 333 5.27 -14.97 -7.28
N ALA A 334 4.71 -16.08 -7.79
CA ALA A 334 4.23 -16.19 -9.17
C ALA A 334 3.10 -15.20 -9.48
N GLN A 335 2.15 -15.03 -8.54
CA GLN A 335 1.05 -14.06 -8.70
C GLN A 335 1.53 -12.62 -8.58
N ALA A 336 2.47 -12.33 -7.67
CA ALA A 336 3.12 -11.02 -7.60
C ALA A 336 3.85 -10.71 -8.92
N TYR A 337 4.62 -11.68 -9.42
CA TYR A 337 5.37 -11.56 -10.66
C TYR A 337 4.47 -11.35 -11.88
N ALA A 338 3.36 -12.08 -11.99
CA ALA A 338 2.40 -11.89 -13.07
C ALA A 338 1.80 -10.47 -13.08
N LYS A 339 1.50 -9.88 -11.92
CA LYS A 339 1.06 -8.48 -11.86
C LYS A 339 2.16 -7.49 -12.23
N VAL A 340 3.41 -7.75 -11.81
CA VAL A 340 4.56 -6.94 -12.23
C VAL A 340 4.68 -6.95 -13.76
N ARG A 341 4.68 -8.13 -14.37
CA ARG A 341 4.73 -8.28 -15.83
C ARG A 341 3.55 -7.66 -16.56
N ALA A 342 2.37 -7.65 -15.95
CA ALA A 342 1.18 -6.98 -16.49
C ALA A 342 1.23 -5.44 -16.38
N GLY A 343 2.18 -4.87 -15.63
CA GLY A 343 2.41 -3.42 -15.61
C GLY A 343 2.55 -2.79 -14.22
N ALA A 344 2.44 -3.56 -13.13
CA ALA A 344 2.59 -3.03 -11.78
C ALA A 344 4.05 -2.78 -11.39
N SER A 345 4.34 -1.58 -10.90
CA SER A 345 5.65 -1.22 -10.31
C SER A 345 5.83 -1.80 -8.91
N ALA A 346 4.72 -2.00 -8.19
CA ALA A 346 4.65 -2.67 -6.89
C ALA A 346 3.30 -3.38 -6.74
N VAL A 347 3.16 -4.25 -5.74
CA VAL A 347 1.94 -5.02 -5.50
C VAL A 347 1.49 -4.96 -4.05
N GLN A 348 0.19 -5.15 -3.78
CA GLN A 348 -0.33 -5.31 -2.42
C GLN A 348 -1.09 -6.62 -2.22
N LEU A 349 -0.99 -7.18 -1.02
CA LEU A 349 -1.77 -8.34 -0.57
C LEU A 349 -2.64 -8.03 0.66
N TYR A 350 -3.70 -8.82 0.82
CA TYR A 350 -4.50 -8.85 2.04
C TYR A 350 -5.06 -10.25 2.28
N SER A 351 -6.03 -10.71 1.47
CA SER A 351 -6.83 -11.90 1.79
C SER A 351 -5.98 -13.16 2.01
N ALA A 352 -4.86 -13.32 1.31
CA ALA A 352 -3.95 -14.45 1.51
C ALA A 352 -3.36 -14.52 2.93
N LEU A 353 -3.12 -13.37 3.59
CA LEU A 353 -2.64 -13.32 4.97
C LEU A 353 -3.64 -13.93 5.96
N VAL A 354 -4.94 -13.89 5.65
CA VAL A 354 -5.99 -14.52 6.47
C VAL A 354 -5.78 -16.03 6.51
N TYR A 355 -5.31 -16.64 5.42
CA TYR A 355 -5.15 -18.10 5.29
C TYR A 355 -3.74 -18.58 5.61
N GLU A 356 -2.73 -17.77 5.31
CA GLU A 356 -1.33 -18.21 5.32
C GLU A 356 -0.45 -17.47 6.34
N GLY A 357 -0.99 -16.44 7.01
CA GLY A 357 -0.25 -15.63 7.97
C GLY A 357 0.81 -14.72 7.34
N LEU A 358 1.59 -14.08 8.19
CA LEU A 358 2.65 -13.14 7.82
C LEU A 358 3.92 -13.86 7.36
N GLY A 359 4.11 -15.14 7.69
CA GLY A 359 5.14 -15.98 7.09
C GLY A 359 5.02 -16.10 5.57
N LEU A 360 3.90 -15.69 4.97
CA LEU A 360 3.72 -15.57 3.52
C LEU A 360 4.61 -14.49 2.89
N VAL A 361 4.86 -13.38 3.59
CA VAL A 361 5.63 -12.23 3.06
C VAL A 361 7.03 -12.64 2.58
N PRO A 362 7.91 -13.27 3.40
CA PRO A 362 9.22 -13.72 2.93
C PRO A 362 9.14 -14.76 1.82
N ARG A 363 8.12 -15.64 1.80
CA ARG A 363 7.96 -16.63 0.73
C ARG A 363 7.71 -15.98 -0.62
N ILE A 364 6.75 -15.04 -0.69
CA ILE A 364 6.44 -14.31 -1.92
C ILE A 364 7.68 -13.59 -2.45
N LEU A 365 8.46 -12.95 -1.57
CA LEU A 365 9.63 -12.18 -1.98
C LEU A 365 10.77 -13.07 -2.51
N THR A 366 11.02 -14.21 -1.87
CA THR A 366 12.01 -15.19 -2.35
C THR A 366 11.59 -15.82 -3.68
N GLU A 367 10.32 -16.20 -3.81
CA GLU A 367 9.77 -16.74 -5.06
C GLU A 367 9.83 -15.71 -6.19
N LEU A 368 9.46 -14.45 -5.92
CA LEU A 368 9.55 -13.35 -6.88
C LEU A 368 10.99 -13.11 -7.35
N GLU A 369 11.94 -13.06 -6.42
CA GLU A 369 13.37 -12.89 -6.75
C GLU A 369 13.88 -14.04 -7.63
N THR A 370 13.47 -15.28 -7.33
CA THR A 370 13.82 -16.47 -8.12
C THR A 370 13.25 -16.39 -9.53
N LEU A 371 12.00 -15.93 -9.69
CA LEU A 371 11.36 -15.78 -11.01
C LEU A 371 12.00 -14.68 -11.85
N LEU A 372 12.35 -13.55 -11.22
CA LEU A 372 13.09 -12.47 -11.88
C LEU A 372 14.45 -12.94 -12.37
N GLU A 373 15.18 -13.69 -11.53
CA GLU A 373 16.47 -14.28 -11.92
C GLU A 373 16.33 -15.28 -13.07
N ARG A 374 15.34 -16.19 -12.97
CA ARG A 374 15.05 -17.20 -14.00
C ARG A 374 14.81 -16.56 -15.37
N ASP A 375 14.08 -15.45 -15.41
CA ASP A 375 13.71 -14.77 -16.66
C ASP A 375 14.72 -13.70 -17.08
N GLY A 376 15.85 -13.57 -16.37
CA GLY A 376 16.97 -12.70 -16.76
C GLY A 376 16.81 -11.22 -16.40
N PHE A 377 15.84 -10.86 -15.56
CA PHE A 377 15.63 -9.47 -15.13
C PHE A 377 16.55 -9.10 -13.98
N ALA A 378 17.42 -8.08 -14.16
CA ALA A 378 18.37 -7.65 -13.14
C ALA A 378 17.67 -7.05 -11.91
N THR A 379 16.53 -6.38 -12.13
CA THR A 379 15.67 -5.79 -11.10
C THR A 379 14.20 -6.05 -11.41
N VAL A 380 13.33 -5.94 -10.40
CA VAL A 380 11.88 -6.03 -10.60
C VAL A 380 11.37 -4.97 -11.57
N THR A 381 12.01 -3.79 -11.60
CA THR A 381 11.70 -2.70 -12.55
C THR A 381 11.84 -3.15 -14.00
N ASP A 382 12.83 -3.99 -14.32
CA ASP A 382 13.05 -4.48 -15.68
C ASP A 382 11.93 -5.40 -16.17
N ALA A 383 11.17 -6.00 -15.24
CA ALA A 383 10.03 -6.87 -15.55
C ALA A 383 8.69 -6.11 -15.65
N VAL A 384 8.66 -4.80 -15.39
CA VAL A 384 7.41 -4.03 -15.29
C VAL A 384 6.76 -3.82 -16.65
N GLY A 385 5.62 -4.49 -16.89
CA GLY A 385 4.83 -4.31 -18.11
C GLY A 385 5.39 -5.01 -19.35
N VAL A 386 6.23 -6.03 -19.20
CA VAL A 386 6.77 -6.81 -20.33
C VAL A 386 5.72 -7.63 -21.08
N ASP A 387 4.53 -7.83 -20.49
CA ASP A 387 3.37 -8.50 -21.09
C ASP A 387 2.21 -7.53 -21.41
N ALA A 388 2.45 -6.22 -21.35
CA ALA A 388 1.42 -5.18 -21.43
C ALA A 388 1.26 -4.58 -22.84
#